data_AF-A0A4R7RXT2-F1
#
_entry.id   AF-A0A4R7RXT2-F1
#
_cell.length_a   1.000
_cell.length_b   1.000
_cell.length_c   1.000
_cell.angle_alpha   90.00
_cell.angle_beta   90.00
_cell.angle_gamma   90.00
#
_symmetry.space_group_name_H-M   'P 1'
#
loop_
_entity.id
_entity.type
_entity.pdbx_description
1 polymer ?
#
loop_
_entity_poly.entity_id
_entity_poly.type
_entity_poly.pdbx_seq_one_letter_code
_entity_poly.pdbx_strand_id
1 'polypeptide(L)'
;MRLFASLLFLPLLLNARDIPVSDEEGLAKAIKEAQPGDNIILREGEWKDVLVKFKGQGTPDAPITLRAASPGETVFTGASGLRIAGEHLVVDGIWFKNPDPSIGDSIEFRLDSKNLARHCRLTNCAMTLDPTLASKDEKESHWVGIYGSDNRIDRCLLKGKASKGTTLVVWLGGDNLGQHIIEQNYFGPREKLGKNGGETIRIGDSKNSMQKASCVIRRNLFERCNGEAECISNKSCGNLYQENTFVEVSGTLTLRHGNGCTVEKNGFFGNHAGGTGGIRIIGEDHVVKGNYLENLAGDEVRSGITFMMGLPDSPLNGYFQVKRARVENNTLVDCEQPFLIALEGDKVPGKPTQPPVDCVIQGNKVHSPKATVIDARGDLSGVKWQDNQFYGKELGIPTTEGIAWGKEPVIKKLTPILPSEAGPVWWK
;
A
#
# COMPACT_ATOMS: atom_id res chain seq x y z
N MET A 1 -55.21 4.97 -39.58
CA MET A 1 -54.78 5.82 -38.45
C MET A 1 -54.28 4.91 -37.34
N ARG A 2 -52.96 4.75 -37.18
CA ARG A 2 -52.38 3.96 -36.07
C ARG A 2 -51.86 4.96 -35.04
N LEU A 3 -52.52 5.06 -33.89
CA LEU A 3 -52.04 5.85 -32.75
C LEU A 3 -50.89 5.09 -32.08
N PHE A 4 -49.69 5.67 -32.09
CA PHE A 4 -48.61 5.30 -31.19
C PHE A 4 -48.88 5.94 -29.82
N ALA A 5 -49.14 5.12 -28.81
CA ALA A 5 -49.17 5.57 -27.43
C ALA A 5 -47.72 5.68 -26.92
N SER A 6 -47.21 6.90 -26.84
CA SER A 6 -45.92 7.19 -26.20
C SER A 6 -46.11 7.15 -24.68
N LEU A 7 -45.67 6.07 -24.02
CA LEU A 7 -45.56 6.03 -22.56
C LEU A 7 -44.45 7.01 -22.15
N LEU A 8 -44.82 8.16 -21.58
CA LEU A 8 -43.90 8.99 -20.81
C LEU A 8 -43.49 8.24 -19.54
N PHE A 9 -42.24 7.76 -19.50
CA PHE A 9 -41.60 7.37 -18.24
C PHE A 9 -41.28 8.65 -17.46
N LEU A 10 -42.09 8.97 -16.46
CA LEU A 10 -41.74 9.97 -15.46
C LEU A 10 -40.67 9.35 -14.54
N PRO A 11 -39.45 9.90 -14.44
CA PRO A 11 -38.49 9.40 -13.47
C PRO A 11 -39.05 9.68 -12.07
N LEU A 12 -39.39 8.62 -11.33
CA LEU A 12 -39.61 8.71 -9.89
C LEU A 12 -38.29 9.19 -9.28
N LEU A 13 -38.27 10.44 -8.83
CA LEU A 13 -37.21 10.95 -7.96
C LEU A 13 -37.32 10.19 -6.63
N LEU A 14 -36.62 9.06 -6.53
CA LEU A 14 -36.40 8.41 -5.25
C LEU A 14 -35.48 9.32 -4.43
N ASN A 15 -36.06 9.97 -3.43
CA ASN A 15 -35.30 10.74 -2.46
C ASN A 15 -34.43 9.79 -1.64
N ALA A 16 -33.14 10.11 -1.52
CA ALA A 16 -32.22 9.47 -0.59
C ALA A 16 -32.84 9.45 0.82
N ARG A 17 -33.00 8.26 1.42
CA ARG A 17 -33.54 8.12 2.78
C ARG A 17 -32.41 8.06 3.79
N ASP A 18 -32.57 8.79 4.89
CA ASP A 18 -31.79 8.57 6.10
C ASP A 18 -32.48 7.50 6.95
N ILE A 19 -31.77 6.41 7.22
CA ILE A 19 -32.28 5.21 7.89
C ILE A 19 -31.45 4.98 9.16
N PRO A 20 -31.84 5.57 10.31
CA PRO A 20 -31.19 5.31 11.59
C PRO A 20 -31.37 3.85 12.02
N VAL A 21 -30.30 3.22 12.49
CA VAL A 21 -30.31 1.85 13.01
C VAL A 21 -29.61 1.76 14.36
N SER A 22 -30.24 1.07 15.31
CA SER A 22 -29.80 0.95 16.70
C SER A 22 -29.26 -0.43 17.07
N ASP A 23 -29.45 -1.43 16.23
CA ASP A 23 -29.16 -2.82 16.52
C ASP A 23 -28.91 -3.62 15.23
N GLU A 24 -28.45 -4.86 15.37
CA GLU A 24 -28.09 -5.75 14.27
C GLU A 24 -29.30 -6.11 13.39
N GLU A 25 -30.48 -6.31 13.99
CA GLU A 25 -31.70 -6.65 13.24
C GLU A 25 -32.14 -5.50 12.34
N GLY A 26 -32.17 -4.28 12.89
CA GLY A 26 -32.45 -3.05 12.15
C GLY A 26 -31.42 -2.81 11.05
N LEU A 27 -30.13 -3.03 11.32
CA LEU A 27 -29.07 -2.93 10.32
C LEU A 27 -29.25 -3.93 9.18
N ALA A 28 -29.50 -5.21 9.48
CA ALA A 28 -29.71 -6.24 8.47
C ALA A 28 -30.94 -5.94 7.60
N LYS A 29 -32.02 -5.46 8.21
CA LYS A 29 -33.22 -5.02 7.49
C LYS A 29 -32.94 -3.82 6.59
N ALA A 30 -32.27 -2.79 7.11
CA ALA A 30 -31.91 -1.59 6.36
C ALA A 30 -31.05 -1.92 5.14
N ILE A 31 -30.03 -2.77 5.29
CA ILE A 31 -29.18 -3.20 4.17
C ILE A 31 -30.01 -3.93 3.10
N LYS A 32 -30.93 -4.81 3.50
CA LYS A 32 -31.76 -5.59 2.58
C LYS A 32 -32.73 -4.72 1.78
N GLU A 33 -33.24 -3.65 2.39
CA GLU A 33 -34.25 -2.75 1.80
C GLU A 33 -33.65 -1.50 1.13
N ALA A 34 -32.33 -1.29 1.27
CA ALA A 34 -31.64 -0.12 0.75
C ALA A 34 -31.75 0.00 -0.77
N GLN A 35 -31.99 1.21 -1.23
CA GLN A 35 -32.03 1.62 -2.63
C GLN A 35 -30.86 2.58 -2.92
N PRO A 36 -30.44 2.74 -4.19
CA PRO A 36 -29.43 3.72 -4.57
C PRO A 36 -29.71 5.10 -3.95
N GLY A 37 -28.71 5.66 -3.27
CA GLY A 37 -28.78 6.95 -2.59
C GLY A 37 -29.14 6.89 -1.10
N ASP A 38 -29.61 5.75 -0.58
CA ASP A 38 -29.95 5.63 0.84
C ASP A 38 -28.71 5.72 1.76
N ASN A 39 -28.91 6.34 2.93
CA ASN A 39 -27.94 6.43 4.02
C ASN A 39 -28.41 5.60 5.21
N ILE A 40 -27.72 4.49 5.49
CA ILE A 40 -27.90 3.68 6.70
C ILE A 40 -27.00 4.27 7.78
N ILE A 41 -27.60 4.76 8.86
CA ILE A 41 -26.92 5.55 9.90
C ILE A 41 -26.85 4.72 11.18
N LEU A 42 -25.64 4.23 11.49
CA LEU A 42 -25.36 3.47 12.70
C LEU A 42 -25.39 4.40 13.91
N ARG A 43 -26.11 4.00 14.97
CA ARG A 43 -26.06 4.72 16.24
C ARG A 43 -24.63 4.80 16.81
N GLU A 44 -24.42 5.82 17.63
CA GLU A 44 -23.25 5.96 18.49
C GLU A 44 -23.17 4.81 19.52
N GLY A 45 -21.95 4.54 19.99
CA GLY A 45 -21.65 3.54 20.99
C GLY A 45 -21.10 2.22 20.42
N GLU A 46 -21.05 1.22 21.30
CA GLU A 46 -20.45 -0.07 21.01
C GLU A 46 -21.39 -0.98 20.20
N TRP A 47 -20.80 -1.60 19.17
CA TRP A 47 -21.33 -2.69 18.35
C TRP A 47 -20.41 -3.90 18.56
N LYS A 48 -20.78 -4.76 19.52
CA LYS A 48 -19.95 -5.87 19.96
C LYS A 48 -20.32 -7.17 19.25
N ASP A 49 -19.31 -7.89 18.77
CA ASP A 49 -19.44 -9.21 18.13
C ASP A 49 -20.36 -9.20 16.88
N VAL A 50 -20.31 -8.11 16.09
CA VAL A 50 -21.20 -7.90 14.93
C VAL A 50 -20.47 -8.11 13.61
N LEU A 51 -20.98 -9.03 12.79
CA LEU A 51 -20.51 -9.22 11.41
C LEU A 51 -21.46 -8.57 10.40
N VAL A 52 -21.09 -7.39 9.91
CA VAL A 52 -21.89 -6.65 8.93
C VAL A 52 -21.68 -7.20 7.53
N LYS A 53 -22.77 -7.65 6.88
CA LYS A 53 -22.79 -8.06 5.47
C LYS A 53 -23.43 -6.95 4.63
N PHE A 54 -22.65 -5.94 4.28
CA PHE A 54 -23.10 -4.80 3.48
C PHE A 54 -23.12 -5.16 1.99
N LYS A 55 -24.27 -5.68 1.55
CA LYS A 55 -24.53 -6.03 0.16
C LYS A 55 -25.57 -5.08 -0.43
N GLY A 56 -25.27 -4.51 -1.59
CA GLY A 56 -26.21 -3.62 -2.28
C GLY A 56 -25.74 -3.25 -3.68
N GLN A 57 -26.61 -2.58 -4.43
CA GLN A 57 -26.31 -2.05 -5.75
C GLN A 57 -26.67 -0.57 -5.75
N GLY A 58 -25.67 0.28 -5.54
CA GLY A 58 -25.79 1.72 -5.78
C GLY A 58 -25.54 2.07 -7.25
N THR A 59 -25.41 3.36 -7.52
CA THR A 59 -24.98 3.89 -8.82
C THR A 59 -23.88 4.93 -8.60
N PRO A 60 -23.12 5.32 -9.65
CA PRO A 60 -22.11 6.38 -9.52
C PRO A 60 -22.64 7.68 -8.91
N ASP A 61 -23.87 8.07 -9.26
CA ASP A 61 -24.50 9.31 -8.81
C ASP A 61 -25.30 9.15 -7.50
N ALA A 62 -25.65 7.93 -7.14
CA ALA A 62 -26.43 7.60 -5.94
C ALA A 62 -25.88 6.32 -5.28
N PRO A 63 -24.72 6.41 -4.61
CA PRO A 63 -24.19 5.28 -3.84
C PRO A 63 -25.08 4.97 -2.65
N ILE A 64 -25.02 3.72 -2.15
CA ILE A 64 -25.62 3.37 -0.85
C ILE A 64 -24.57 3.57 0.22
N THR A 65 -24.89 4.33 1.26
CA THR A 65 -23.91 4.69 2.30
C THR A 65 -24.25 4.01 3.63
N LEU A 66 -23.30 3.30 4.21
CA LEU A 66 -23.30 2.85 5.60
C LEU A 66 -22.37 3.75 6.40
N ARG A 67 -22.90 4.59 7.30
CA ARG A 67 -22.10 5.56 8.04
C ARG A 67 -22.39 5.56 9.53
N ALA A 68 -21.41 5.98 10.31
CA ALA A 68 -21.64 6.40 11.69
C ALA A 68 -22.56 7.64 11.74
N ALA A 69 -23.40 7.74 12.78
CA ALA A 69 -24.13 8.97 13.08
C ALA A 69 -23.15 10.13 13.33
N SER A 70 -22.18 9.89 14.20
CA SER A 70 -21.04 10.76 14.51
C SER A 70 -19.74 9.99 14.22
N PRO A 71 -18.92 10.42 13.23
CA PRO A 71 -17.70 9.72 12.85
C PRO A 71 -16.76 9.48 14.04
N GLY A 72 -16.30 8.23 14.20
CA GLY A 72 -15.47 7.80 15.32
C GLY A 72 -16.22 7.37 16.57
N GLU A 73 -17.53 7.63 16.66
CA GLU A 73 -18.34 7.30 17.85
C GLU A 73 -19.16 6.00 17.68
N THR A 74 -19.22 5.44 16.47
CA THR A 74 -19.71 4.06 16.24
C THR A 74 -18.52 3.10 16.30
N VAL A 75 -18.44 2.32 17.38
CA VAL A 75 -17.25 1.52 17.71
C VAL A 75 -17.56 0.02 17.65
N PHE A 76 -16.92 -0.67 16.71
CA PHE A 76 -17.00 -2.12 16.57
C PHE A 76 -15.91 -2.80 17.41
N THR A 77 -16.31 -3.74 18.26
CA THR A 77 -15.43 -4.46 19.21
C THR A 77 -15.67 -5.96 19.18
N GLY A 78 -14.75 -6.74 19.76
CA GLY A 78 -14.86 -8.19 19.84
C GLY A 78 -14.74 -8.86 18.46
N ALA A 79 -15.51 -9.94 18.25
CA ALA A 79 -15.58 -10.71 17.01
C ALA A 79 -16.37 -9.98 15.91
N SER A 80 -16.08 -8.70 15.72
CA SER A 80 -16.75 -7.82 14.77
C SER A 80 -16.02 -7.74 13.44
N GLY A 81 -16.77 -7.68 12.34
CA GLY A 81 -16.20 -7.57 11.00
C GLY A 81 -17.16 -6.96 9.98
N LEU A 82 -16.63 -6.68 8.80
CA LEU A 82 -17.37 -6.07 7.69
C LEU A 82 -17.09 -6.82 6.39
N ARG A 83 -18.15 -7.07 5.62
CA ARG A 83 -18.10 -7.66 4.29
C ARG A 83 -18.86 -6.77 3.33
N ILE A 84 -18.20 -6.32 2.27
CA ILE A 84 -18.76 -5.39 1.28
C ILE A 84 -18.91 -6.14 -0.05
N ALA A 85 -20.09 -6.15 -0.65
CA ALA A 85 -20.30 -6.80 -1.96
C ALA A 85 -21.37 -6.10 -2.81
N GLY A 86 -21.17 -6.07 -4.12
CA GLY A 86 -21.97 -5.30 -5.06
C GLY A 86 -21.24 -4.04 -5.49
N GLU A 87 -21.97 -3.00 -5.89
CA GLU A 87 -21.37 -1.83 -6.53
C GLU A 87 -21.79 -0.51 -5.90
N HIS A 88 -20.89 0.47 -5.96
CA HIS A 88 -21.13 1.84 -5.50
C HIS A 88 -21.65 1.91 -4.05
N LEU A 89 -20.96 1.19 -3.16
CA LEU A 89 -21.22 1.21 -1.72
C LEU A 89 -20.17 2.06 -1.01
N VAL A 90 -20.60 2.86 -0.03
CA VAL A 90 -19.71 3.71 0.78
C VAL A 90 -19.82 3.32 2.24
N VAL A 91 -18.69 3.16 2.90
CA VAL A 91 -18.58 2.95 4.35
C VAL A 91 -17.81 4.11 4.95
N ASP A 92 -18.42 4.83 5.90
CA ASP A 92 -17.88 6.11 6.41
C ASP A 92 -17.90 6.20 7.95
N GLY A 93 -16.76 6.57 8.54
CA GLY A 93 -16.72 7.02 9.93
C GLY A 93 -16.71 5.94 11.01
N ILE A 94 -16.52 4.66 10.67
CA ILE A 94 -16.59 3.53 11.62
C ILE A 94 -15.23 3.28 12.26
N TRP A 95 -15.22 3.00 13.58
CA TRP A 95 -14.01 2.61 14.31
C TRP A 95 -14.04 1.14 14.73
N PHE A 96 -13.15 0.31 14.18
CA PHE A 96 -12.87 -1.05 14.66
C PHE A 96 -11.80 -0.99 15.74
N LYS A 97 -12.18 -1.21 16.99
CA LYS A 97 -11.29 -1.14 18.15
C LYS A 97 -10.95 -2.55 18.63
N ASN A 98 -9.66 -2.83 18.71
CA ASN A 98 -9.08 -4.13 19.05
C ASN A 98 -9.66 -5.28 18.19
N PRO A 99 -9.48 -5.23 16.85
CA PRO A 99 -10.03 -6.26 15.97
C PRO A 99 -9.55 -7.66 16.38
N ASP A 100 -10.49 -8.59 16.54
CA ASP A 100 -10.18 -9.98 16.91
C ASP A 100 -9.58 -10.74 15.70
N PRO A 101 -8.34 -11.23 15.76
CA PRO A 101 -7.76 -12.03 14.68
C PRO A 101 -8.44 -13.40 14.47
N SER A 102 -9.23 -13.88 15.45
CA SER A 102 -9.87 -15.20 15.40
C SER A 102 -10.90 -15.33 14.26
N ILE A 103 -11.52 -14.21 13.86
CA ILE A 103 -12.53 -14.15 12.79
C ILE A 103 -11.91 -14.14 11.38
N GLY A 104 -10.58 -14.19 11.26
CA GLY A 104 -9.88 -14.00 9.99
C GLY A 104 -9.79 -12.51 9.64
N ASP A 105 -10.08 -12.17 8.38
CA ASP A 105 -9.94 -10.79 7.93
C ASP A 105 -11.06 -9.90 8.51
N SER A 106 -10.69 -8.76 9.11
CA SER A 106 -11.67 -7.88 9.76
C SER A 106 -12.61 -7.23 8.74
N ILE A 107 -12.07 -6.70 7.64
CA ILE A 107 -12.83 -6.11 6.54
C ILE A 107 -12.50 -6.86 5.24
N GLU A 108 -13.50 -7.37 4.52
CA GLU A 108 -13.31 -7.91 3.17
C GLU A 108 -14.24 -7.22 2.15
N PHE A 109 -13.70 -6.91 0.98
CA PHE A 109 -14.43 -6.38 -0.18
C PHE A 109 -15.10 -7.49 -1.01
N ARG A 110 -15.64 -8.48 -0.31
CA ARG A 110 -16.45 -9.57 -0.85
C ARG A 110 -17.32 -10.20 0.25
N LEU A 111 -18.34 -10.94 -0.14
CA LEU A 111 -19.00 -11.93 0.73
C LEU A 111 -18.46 -13.34 0.50
N ASP A 112 -18.14 -13.65 -0.75
CA ASP A 112 -17.60 -14.93 -1.21
C ASP A 112 -16.92 -14.71 -2.58
N SER A 113 -16.47 -15.79 -3.24
CA SER A 113 -15.76 -15.70 -4.52
C SER A 113 -16.61 -15.20 -5.70
N LYS A 114 -17.95 -15.18 -5.58
CA LYS A 114 -18.88 -14.73 -6.63
C LYS A 114 -19.48 -13.36 -6.34
N ASN A 115 -19.44 -12.93 -5.09
CA ASN A 115 -20.01 -11.67 -4.62
C ASN A 115 -18.88 -10.72 -4.21
N LEU A 116 -18.29 -10.03 -5.19
CA LEU A 116 -17.20 -9.07 -5.01
C LEU A 116 -17.72 -7.62 -4.91
N ALA A 117 -16.89 -6.71 -4.38
CA ALA A 117 -17.15 -5.28 -4.42
C ALA A 117 -16.53 -4.61 -5.66
N ARG A 118 -17.27 -3.72 -6.32
CA ARG A 118 -16.75 -2.86 -7.39
C ARG A 118 -17.14 -1.41 -7.17
N HIS A 119 -16.23 -0.47 -7.44
CA HIS A 119 -16.50 0.96 -7.22
C HIS A 119 -16.97 1.32 -5.80
N CYS A 120 -16.60 0.52 -4.80
CA CYS A 120 -16.95 0.75 -3.40
C CYS A 120 -15.87 1.55 -2.69
N ARG A 121 -16.24 2.24 -1.60
CA ARG A 121 -15.36 3.13 -0.85
C ARG A 121 -15.40 2.84 0.65
N LEU A 122 -14.23 2.75 1.27
CA LEU A 122 -14.05 2.76 2.72
C LEU A 122 -13.33 4.06 3.09
N THR A 123 -13.97 4.93 3.87
CA THR A 123 -13.43 6.26 4.16
C THR A 123 -13.64 6.73 5.59
N ASN A 124 -12.74 7.57 6.09
CA ASN A 124 -12.75 8.08 7.47
C ASN A 124 -12.94 6.97 8.53
N CYS A 125 -12.45 5.76 8.28
CA CYS A 125 -12.56 4.66 9.23
C CYS A 125 -11.27 4.50 10.02
N ALA A 126 -11.34 3.92 11.22
CA ALA A 126 -10.16 3.60 12.00
C ALA A 126 -10.12 2.12 12.38
N MET A 127 -8.92 1.57 12.43
CA MET A 127 -8.60 0.27 13.01
C MET A 127 -7.43 0.45 13.97
N THR A 128 -7.66 0.22 15.26
CA THR A 128 -6.64 0.44 16.29
C THR A 128 -6.57 -0.74 17.23
N LEU A 129 -5.35 -1.20 17.52
CA LEU A 129 -5.10 -2.22 18.54
C LEU A 129 -4.31 -1.61 19.70
N ASP A 130 -4.82 -1.80 20.92
CA ASP A 130 -4.07 -1.56 22.14
C ASP A 130 -2.91 -2.57 22.23
N PRO A 131 -1.64 -2.13 22.30
CA PRO A 131 -0.49 -3.02 22.40
C PRO A 131 -0.54 -3.98 23.59
N THR A 132 -1.23 -3.62 24.68
CA THR A 132 -1.38 -4.49 25.86
C THR A 132 -2.31 -5.68 25.61
N LEU A 133 -3.14 -5.60 24.58
CA LEU A 133 -4.09 -6.64 24.16
C LEU A 133 -3.58 -7.44 22.95
N ALA A 134 -2.34 -7.19 22.50
CA ALA A 134 -1.74 -7.92 21.40
C ALA A 134 -1.66 -9.42 21.72
N SER A 135 -2.45 -10.23 21.01
CA SER A 135 -2.37 -11.68 21.12
C SER A 135 -1.13 -12.21 20.38
N LYS A 136 -0.56 -13.30 20.90
CA LYS A 136 0.47 -14.08 20.18
C LYS A 136 -0.15 -15.11 19.23
N ASP A 137 -1.44 -14.96 18.90
CA ASP A 137 -2.10 -15.90 17.99
C ASP A 137 -1.33 -15.95 16.66
N GLU A 138 -0.95 -17.16 16.26
CA GLU A 138 -0.21 -17.39 15.03
C GLU A 138 -1.13 -17.45 13.81
N LYS A 139 -2.45 -17.49 14.02
CA LYS A 139 -3.42 -17.48 12.94
C LYS A 139 -3.27 -16.19 12.13
N GLU A 140 -3.04 -16.39 10.83
CA GLU A 140 -2.92 -15.31 9.87
C GLU A 140 -4.28 -14.62 9.70
N SER A 141 -4.29 -13.30 9.89
CA SER A 141 -5.44 -12.43 9.71
C SER A 141 -5.00 -11.12 9.10
N HIS A 142 -5.68 -10.66 8.06
CA HIS A 142 -5.49 -9.32 7.52
C HIS A 142 -6.48 -8.36 8.16
N TRP A 143 -6.15 -7.07 8.27
CA TRP A 143 -7.17 -6.10 8.71
C TRP A 143 -8.11 -5.74 7.56
N VAL A 144 -7.57 -5.48 6.38
CA VAL A 144 -8.36 -5.14 5.18
C VAL A 144 -7.94 -6.01 4.00
N GLY A 145 -8.85 -6.86 3.53
CA GLY A 145 -8.76 -7.62 2.29
C GLY A 145 -9.56 -6.97 1.17
N ILE A 146 -8.88 -6.41 0.18
CA ILE A 146 -9.50 -5.77 -0.99
C ILE A 146 -9.61 -6.80 -2.12
N TYR A 147 -10.80 -6.89 -2.70
CA TYR A 147 -11.18 -7.80 -3.77
C TYR A 147 -11.95 -7.02 -4.86
N GLY A 148 -12.24 -7.65 -5.99
CA GLY A 148 -13.00 -7.05 -7.09
C GLY A 148 -12.20 -6.01 -7.87
N SER A 149 -12.81 -4.86 -8.18
CA SER A 149 -12.15 -3.80 -8.96
C SER A 149 -12.56 -2.38 -8.54
N ASP A 150 -11.72 -1.39 -8.83
CA ASP A 150 -12.08 0.04 -8.78
C ASP A 150 -12.53 0.57 -7.41
N ASN A 151 -12.25 -0.18 -6.35
CA ASN A 151 -12.51 0.22 -4.98
C ASN A 151 -11.53 1.30 -4.48
N ARG A 152 -11.98 2.11 -3.51
CA ARG A 152 -11.20 3.19 -2.91
C ARG A 152 -11.13 3.07 -1.38
N ILE A 153 -9.93 3.20 -0.83
CA ILE A 153 -9.69 3.25 0.61
C ILE A 153 -8.97 4.56 0.88
N ASP A 154 -9.64 5.49 1.57
CA ASP A 154 -9.07 6.80 1.80
C ASP A 154 -9.42 7.45 3.12
N ARG A 155 -8.47 8.22 3.68
CA ARG A 155 -8.63 8.88 4.99
C ARG A 155 -8.87 7.89 6.12
N CYS A 156 -8.30 6.69 6.05
CA CYS A 156 -8.40 5.70 7.11
C CYS A 156 -7.16 5.70 8.01
N LEU A 157 -7.34 5.34 9.29
CA LEU A 157 -6.27 5.07 10.25
C LEU A 157 -6.15 3.58 10.46
N LEU A 158 -4.95 3.03 10.30
CA LEU A 158 -4.65 1.64 10.64
C LEU A 158 -3.39 1.61 11.51
N LYS A 159 -3.53 1.35 12.82
CA LYS A 159 -2.45 1.46 13.80
C LYS A 159 -2.41 0.32 14.82
N GLY A 160 -1.22 -0.28 15.01
CA GLY A 160 -0.95 -1.17 16.14
C GLY A 160 -1.11 -2.66 15.85
N LYS A 161 -1.33 -3.08 14.59
CA LYS A 161 -1.54 -4.50 14.26
C LYS A 161 -0.39 -5.39 14.73
N ALA A 162 -0.67 -6.31 15.64
CA ALA A 162 0.34 -7.24 16.17
C ALA A 162 0.26 -8.66 15.60
N SER A 163 -0.91 -9.09 15.12
CA SER A 163 -1.09 -10.43 14.55
C SER A 163 -0.35 -10.62 13.23
N LYS A 164 -0.05 -11.89 12.89
CA LYS A 164 0.43 -12.28 11.56
C LYS A 164 -0.61 -11.93 10.49
N GLY A 165 -0.14 -11.59 9.29
CA GLY A 165 -0.97 -11.15 8.17
C GLY A 165 -0.81 -9.65 7.96
N THR A 166 -1.02 -9.21 6.72
CA THR A 166 -0.80 -7.80 6.36
C THR A 166 -1.80 -6.86 7.03
N THR A 167 -1.45 -5.58 7.14
CA THR A 167 -2.45 -4.57 7.53
C THR A 167 -3.49 -4.42 6.41
N LEU A 168 -3.06 -4.33 5.17
CA LEU A 168 -3.93 -4.28 4.00
C LEU A 168 -3.37 -5.19 2.89
N VAL A 169 -4.25 -5.94 2.23
CA VAL A 169 -3.90 -6.78 1.08
C VAL A 169 -4.87 -6.53 -0.07
N VAL A 170 -4.33 -6.38 -1.27
CA VAL A 170 -5.11 -6.48 -2.51
C VAL A 170 -4.97 -7.89 -3.04
N TRP A 171 -6.08 -8.59 -3.15
CA TRP A 171 -6.15 -9.92 -3.75
C TRP A 171 -6.42 -9.80 -5.24
N LEU A 172 -5.77 -10.66 -6.04
CA LEU A 172 -5.83 -10.68 -7.50
C LEU A 172 -6.14 -12.09 -8.01
N GLY A 173 -6.48 -12.20 -9.29
CA GLY A 173 -6.86 -13.44 -9.96
C GLY A 173 -8.37 -13.58 -10.15
N GLY A 174 -8.77 -14.22 -11.26
CA GLY A 174 -10.17 -14.31 -11.67
C GLY A 174 -10.78 -12.92 -11.85
N ASP A 175 -11.92 -12.68 -11.21
CA ASP A 175 -12.66 -11.40 -11.28
C ASP A 175 -12.08 -10.29 -10.40
N ASN A 176 -10.99 -10.55 -9.67
CA ASN A 176 -10.27 -9.56 -8.87
C ASN A 176 -9.25 -8.82 -9.74
N LEU A 177 -9.71 -7.77 -10.43
CA LEU A 177 -8.94 -7.07 -11.45
C LEU A 177 -7.96 -6.04 -10.84
N GLY A 178 -8.21 -5.56 -9.62
CA GLY A 178 -7.41 -4.49 -9.00
C GLY A 178 -7.96 -3.10 -9.34
N GLN A 179 -7.13 -2.21 -9.88
CA GLN A 179 -7.47 -0.81 -10.20
C GLN A 179 -7.94 -0.02 -8.97
N HIS A 180 -7.48 -0.43 -7.78
CA HIS A 180 -7.88 0.21 -6.53
C HIS A 180 -7.09 1.49 -6.27
N ILE A 181 -7.72 2.41 -5.56
CA ILE A 181 -7.09 3.65 -5.08
C ILE A 181 -6.94 3.56 -3.56
N ILE A 182 -5.72 3.64 -3.06
CA ILE A 182 -5.40 3.67 -1.63
C ILE A 182 -4.70 4.99 -1.37
N GLU A 183 -5.39 5.95 -0.76
CA GLU A 183 -4.85 7.31 -0.63
C GLU A 183 -5.17 8.04 0.66
N GLN A 184 -4.30 8.96 1.07
CA GLN A 184 -4.52 9.81 2.25
C GLN A 184 -4.79 9.00 3.53
N ASN A 185 -4.33 7.75 3.60
CA ASN A 185 -4.43 6.92 4.80
C ASN A 185 -3.23 7.15 5.71
N TYR A 186 -3.45 6.96 7.01
CA TYR A 186 -2.38 6.93 8.01
C TYR A 186 -2.21 5.49 8.50
N PHE A 187 -1.12 4.87 8.07
CA PHE A 187 -0.62 3.61 8.61
C PHE A 187 0.34 3.93 9.77
N GLY A 188 -0.17 3.80 10.98
CA GLY A 188 0.58 4.10 12.19
C GLY A 188 1.50 2.97 12.64
N PRO A 189 2.15 3.13 13.81
CA PRO A 189 3.14 2.18 14.32
C PRO A 189 2.66 0.73 14.30
N ARG A 190 3.54 -0.14 13.81
CA ARG A 190 3.41 -1.60 13.83
C ARG A 190 4.75 -2.19 14.26
N GLU A 191 4.78 -2.82 15.42
CA GLU A 191 6.00 -3.43 15.94
C GLU A 191 6.49 -4.60 15.08
N LYS A 192 7.79 -4.90 15.17
CA LYS A 192 8.41 -6.01 14.46
C LYS A 192 7.73 -7.32 14.79
N LEU A 193 7.26 -8.03 13.77
CA LEU A 193 6.67 -9.36 13.91
C LEU A 193 7.76 -10.44 14.14
N GLY A 194 8.98 -10.18 13.65
CA GLY A 194 10.12 -11.10 13.74
C GLY A 194 10.08 -12.28 12.74
N LYS A 195 9.02 -12.37 11.93
CA LYS A 195 8.82 -13.37 10.87
C LYS A 195 8.08 -12.75 9.68
N ASN A 196 8.01 -13.50 8.57
CA ASN A 196 7.27 -13.11 7.37
C ASN A 196 5.75 -12.98 7.64
N GLY A 197 5.07 -12.10 6.91
CA GLY A 197 3.64 -11.82 7.08
C GLY A 197 3.37 -10.56 7.90
N GLY A 198 4.35 -9.67 7.99
CA GLY A 198 4.31 -8.40 8.72
C GLY A 198 4.03 -7.19 7.82
N GLU A 199 3.76 -7.39 6.53
CA GLU A 199 3.71 -6.28 5.57
C GLU A 199 2.59 -5.30 5.92
N THR A 200 2.82 -3.99 5.73
CA THR A 200 1.73 -3.01 5.87
C THR A 200 0.78 -3.13 4.68
N ILE A 201 1.31 -3.11 3.46
CA ILE A 201 0.53 -3.31 2.24
C ILE A 201 1.14 -4.44 1.41
N ARG A 202 0.29 -5.34 0.91
CA ARG A 202 0.66 -6.29 -0.15
C ARG A 202 -0.29 -6.17 -1.34
N ILE A 203 0.24 -6.14 -2.57
CA ILE A 203 -0.59 -6.05 -3.79
C ILE A 203 -0.39 -7.26 -4.67
N GLY A 204 -1.30 -8.22 -4.54
CA GLY A 204 -1.22 -9.53 -5.15
C GLY A 204 -0.44 -10.55 -4.32
N ASP A 205 -0.10 -11.65 -4.97
CA ASP A 205 0.75 -12.72 -4.47
C ASP A 205 1.63 -13.23 -5.61
N SER A 206 2.48 -14.23 -5.35
CA SER A 206 3.32 -14.80 -6.40
C SER A 206 2.50 -15.42 -7.54
N LYS A 207 1.37 -16.08 -7.25
CA LYS A 207 0.57 -16.82 -8.24
C LYS A 207 0.03 -15.92 -9.35
N ASN A 208 -0.38 -14.70 -9.00
CA ASN A 208 -0.96 -13.74 -9.94
C ASN A 208 -0.02 -12.55 -10.22
N SER A 209 1.29 -12.71 -9.97
CA SER A 209 2.25 -11.60 -10.00
C SER A 209 2.45 -10.93 -11.36
N MET A 210 2.08 -11.61 -12.44
CA MET A 210 2.13 -11.05 -13.80
C MET A 210 0.83 -10.35 -14.22
N GLN A 211 -0.21 -10.37 -13.39
CA GLN A 211 -1.45 -9.63 -13.63
C GLN A 211 -1.18 -8.13 -13.53
N LYS A 212 -1.67 -7.36 -14.51
CA LYS A 212 -1.68 -5.90 -14.47
C LYS A 212 -2.79 -5.42 -13.52
N ALA A 213 -2.41 -5.06 -12.31
CA ALA A 213 -3.34 -4.59 -11.28
C ALA A 213 -3.66 -3.10 -11.43
N SER A 214 -2.71 -2.27 -11.87
CA SER A 214 -2.91 -0.81 -12.06
C SER A 214 -3.48 -0.09 -10.81
N CYS A 215 -3.14 -0.56 -9.61
CA CYS A 215 -3.54 0.12 -8.38
C CYS A 215 -2.74 1.41 -8.20
N VAL A 216 -3.37 2.42 -7.58
CA VAL A 216 -2.77 3.71 -7.24
C VAL A 216 -2.67 3.85 -5.74
N ILE A 217 -1.46 4.00 -5.24
CA ILE A 217 -1.14 4.15 -3.82
C ILE A 217 -0.51 5.52 -3.68
N ARG A 218 -1.25 6.50 -3.16
CA ARG A 218 -0.75 7.87 -3.16
C ARG A 218 -1.04 8.66 -1.90
N ARG A 219 -0.13 9.56 -1.54
CA ARG A 219 -0.31 10.49 -0.41
C ARG A 219 -0.67 9.79 0.92
N ASN A 220 -0.23 8.56 1.12
CA ASN A 220 -0.37 7.88 2.41
C ASN A 220 0.82 8.22 3.31
N LEU A 221 0.58 8.22 4.62
CA LEU A 221 1.61 8.29 5.65
C LEU A 221 1.83 6.90 6.25
N PHE A 222 3.07 6.44 6.19
CA PHE A 222 3.55 5.23 6.86
C PHE A 222 4.52 5.66 7.97
N GLU A 223 4.10 5.54 9.22
CA GLU A 223 4.95 5.89 10.37
C GLU A 223 5.25 4.64 11.19
N ARG A 224 6.53 4.32 11.37
CA ARG A 224 6.99 3.18 12.18
C ARG A 224 6.27 1.86 11.85
N CYS A 225 5.99 1.67 10.56
CA CYS A 225 5.42 0.46 9.98
C CYS A 225 6.46 -0.67 9.94
N ASN A 226 6.87 -1.16 11.10
CA ASN A 226 8.07 -1.97 11.29
C ASN A 226 7.80 -3.48 11.32
N GLY A 227 6.61 -3.92 10.87
CA GLY A 227 6.18 -5.32 10.95
C GLY A 227 7.17 -6.30 10.35
N GLU A 228 7.78 -5.97 9.20
CA GLU A 228 8.85 -6.74 8.57
C GLU A 228 9.70 -5.91 7.59
N ALA A 229 10.58 -6.56 6.82
CA ALA A 229 11.46 -5.89 5.86
C ALA A 229 10.72 -5.29 4.64
N GLU A 230 9.52 -5.80 4.31
CA GLU A 230 8.65 -5.27 3.26
C GLU A 230 7.51 -4.46 3.89
N CYS A 231 7.66 -3.13 3.99
CA CYS A 231 6.54 -2.28 4.40
C CYS A 231 5.44 -2.31 3.35
N ILE A 232 5.83 -2.14 2.08
CA ILE A 232 4.99 -2.40 0.91
C ILE A 232 5.63 -3.54 0.12
N SER A 233 4.86 -4.58 -0.14
CA SER A 233 5.23 -5.70 -0.99
C SER A 233 4.39 -5.71 -2.26
N ASN A 234 4.92 -5.13 -3.34
CA ASN A 234 4.28 -5.15 -4.66
C ASN A 234 4.48 -6.53 -5.29
N LYS A 235 3.39 -7.25 -5.58
CA LYS A 235 3.42 -8.56 -6.22
C LYS A 235 2.45 -8.60 -7.41
N SER A 236 2.52 -7.58 -8.26
CA SER A 236 1.68 -7.42 -9.46
C SER A 236 2.25 -6.35 -10.39
N CYS A 237 1.72 -6.24 -11.61
CA CYS A 237 2.21 -5.32 -12.63
C CYS A 237 1.47 -3.98 -12.66
N GLY A 238 2.17 -2.93 -13.09
CA GLY A 238 1.57 -1.65 -13.49
C GLY A 238 1.07 -0.74 -12.37
N ASN A 239 1.45 -0.98 -11.11
CA ASN A 239 1.02 -0.15 -9.99
C ASN A 239 1.77 1.19 -9.93
N LEU A 240 1.11 2.21 -9.38
CA LEU A 240 1.65 3.54 -9.16
C LEU A 240 1.76 3.83 -7.65
N TYR A 241 2.97 4.13 -7.19
CA TYR A 241 3.26 4.60 -5.83
C TYR A 241 3.71 6.04 -5.90
N GLN A 242 2.85 6.98 -5.51
CA GLN A 242 3.06 8.41 -5.74
C GLN A 242 2.92 9.24 -4.47
N GLU A 243 3.90 10.10 -4.16
CA GLU A 243 3.78 11.10 -3.09
C GLU A 243 3.45 10.50 -1.69
N ASN A 244 3.82 9.24 -1.44
CA ASN A 244 3.70 8.67 -0.10
C ASN A 244 4.86 9.13 0.78
N THR A 245 4.64 9.15 2.10
CA THR A 245 5.66 9.48 3.10
C THR A 245 5.90 8.27 4.00
N PHE A 246 7.16 7.89 4.17
CA PHE A 246 7.63 6.86 5.09
C PHE A 246 8.47 7.51 6.17
N VAL A 247 8.06 7.42 7.43
CA VAL A 247 8.77 7.97 8.59
C VAL A 247 9.18 6.84 9.51
N GLU A 248 10.49 6.68 9.72
CA GLU A 248 11.08 5.69 10.64
C GLU A 248 10.59 4.25 10.38
N VAL A 249 10.37 3.92 9.10
CA VAL A 249 9.90 2.61 8.64
C VAL A 249 11.09 1.66 8.47
N SER A 250 11.18 0.63 9.32
CA SER A 250 12.22 -0.41 9.35
C SER A 250 12.06 -1.45 8.22
N GLY A 251 11.79 -1.01 7.01
CA GLY A 251 11.50 -1.82 5.82
C GLY A 251 11.53 -0.97 4.56
N THR A 252 11.17 -1.56 3.42
CA THR A 252 11.20 -0.90 2.10
C THR A 252 9.86 -0.89 1.40
N LEU A 253 9.73 0.00 0.42
CA LEU A 253 8.85 -0.22 -0.72
C LEU A 253 9.55 -1.23 -1.65
N THR A 254 9.13 -2.50 -1.58
CA THR A 254 9.69 -3.57 -2.40
C THR A 254 8.81 -3.81 -3.63
N LEU A 255 9.39 -3.58 -4.81
CA LEU A 255 8.91 -4.11 -6.09
C LEU A 255 9.27 -5.60 -6.14
N ARG A 256 8.48 -6.45 -5.48
CA ARG A 256 8.87 -7.82 -5.13
C ARG A 256 8.65 -8.81 -6.27
N HIS A 257 7.51 -8.71 -6.93
CA HIS A 257 7.15 -9.43 -8.14
C HIS A 257 6.31 -8.53 -9.06
N GLY A 258 6.17 -8.94 -10.32
CA GLY A 258 5.49 -8.15 -11.36
C GLY A 258 6.39 -7.06 -11.92
N ASN A 259 5.92 -6.41 -12.99
CA ASN A 259 6.72 -5.52 -13.84
C ASN A 259 6.02 -4.18 -14.07
N GLY A 260 6.73 -3.19 -14.62
CA GLY A 260 6.10 -1.96 -15.13
C GLY A 260 5.49 -1.05 -14.06
N CYS A 261 5.92 -1.19 -12.80
CA CYS A 261 5.46 -0.32 -11.71
C CYS A 261 6.21 1.02 -11.70
N THR A 262 5.54 2.09 -11.26
CA THR A 262 6.12 3.43 -11.08
C THR A 262 6.15 3.81 -9.62
N VAL A 263 7.32 4.22 -9.12
CA VAL A 263 7.55 4.76 -7.78
C VAL A 263 8.03 6.18 -7.93
N GLU A 264 7.15 7.16 -7.72
CA GLU A 264 7.47 8.57 -7.97
C GLU A 264 7.18 9.53 -6.81
N LYS A 265 8.09 10.46 -6.58
CA LYS A 265 7.92 11.58 -5.63
C LYS A 265 7.60 11.16 -4.20
N ASN A 266 7.95 9.94 -3.80
CA ASN A 266 7.78 9.49 -2.42
C ASN A 266 8.90 10.07 -1.53
N GLY A 267 8.60 10.33 -0.26
CA GLY A 267 9.55 10.76 0.75
C GLY A 267 9.83 9.65 1.77
N PHE A 268 11.10 9.35 2.01
CA PHE A 268 11.56 8.37 3.00
C PHE A 268 12.44 9.10 4.02
N PHE A 269 11.98 9.17 5.25
CA PHE A 269 12.59 9.92 6.35
C PHE A 269 12.99 8.92 7.44
N GLY A 270 14.26 8.54 7.44
CA GLY A 270 14.76 7.51 8.35
C GLY A 270 15.03 8.03 9.76
N ASN A 271 15.36 9.31 9.93
CA ASN A 271 15.80 9.91 11.20
C ASN A 271 16.89 9.08 11.91
N HIS A 272 17.72 8.37 11.15
CA HIS A 272 18.72 7.41 11.64
C HIS A 272 18.14 6.24 12.46
N ALA A 273 16.82 6.02 12.43
CA ALA A 273 16.21 4.87 13.08
C ALA A 273 16.66 3.57 12.40
N GLY A 274 17.00 2.56 13.20
CA GLY A 274 17.64 1.34 12.72
C GLY A 274 16.81 0.55 11.71
N GLY A 275 17.47 0.14 10.62
CA GLY A 275 16.84 -0.64 9.55
C GLY A 275 15.87 0.16 8.68
N THR A 276 15.91 1.49 8.73
CA THR A 276 15.10 2.33 7.83
C THR A 276 15.57 2.20 6.39
N GLY A 277 14.68 1.77 5.50
CA GLY A 277 15.01 1.50 4.11
C GLY A 277 14.22 2.34 3.11
N GLY A 278 14.69 2.32 1.86
CA GLY A 278 14.05 3.00 0.75
C GLY A 278 13.30 2.05 -0.18
N ILE A 279 13.86 1.86 -1.36
CA ILE A 279 13.20 1.20 -2.50
C ILE A 279 14.01 -0.01 -2.93
N ARG A 280 13.36 -1.16 -3.08
CA ARG A 280 13.99 -2.40 -3.55
C ARG A 280 13.36 -2.87 -4.88
N ILE A 281 14.19 -3.13 -5.87
CA ILE A 281 13.79 -3.37 -7.27
C ILE A 281 14.11 -4.82 -7.66
N ILE A 282 13.09 -5.53 -8.14
CA ILE A 282 13.14 -6.88 -8.75
C ILE A 282 12.18 -6.84 -9.95
N GLY A 283 12.54 -7.46 -11.07
CA GLY A 283 11.70 -7.49 -12.26
C GLY A 283 11.94 -6.33 -13.23
N GLU A 284 11.05 -6.18 -14.20
CA GLU A 284 11.32 -5.44 -15.42
C GLU A 284 10.52 -4.14 -15.56
N ASP A 285 11.05 -3.20 -16.34
CA ASP A 285 10.37 -1.97 -16.79
C ASP A 285 9.89 -1.04 -15.68
N HIS A 286 10.52 -1.09 -14.51
CA HIS A 286 10.20 -0.21 -13.40
C HIS A 286 10.71 1.22 -13.61
N VAL A 287 9.94 2.20 -13.14
CA VAL A 287 10.34 3.60 -13.12
C VAL A 287 10.38 4.09 -11.68
N VAL A 288 11.57 4.45 -11.18
CA VAL A 288 11.80 4.98 -9.84
C VAL A 288 12.31 6.41 -9.98
N LYS A 289 11.44 7.41 -9.80
CA LYS A 289 11.80 8.79 -10.15
C LYS A 289 11.41 9.87 -9.14
N GLY A 290 12.29 10.84 -8.94
CA GLY A 290 11.99 12.02 -8.14
C GLY A 290 11.73 11.72 -6.66
N ASN A 291 12.09 10.54 -6.16
CA ASN A 291 11.92 10.20 -4.74
C ASN A 291 13.00 10.91 -3.91
N TYR A 292 12.66 11.21 -2.66
CA TYR A 292 13.55 11.84 -1.69
C TYR A 292 13.78 10.90 -0.52
N LEU A 293 15.03 10.55 -0.23
CA LEU A 293 15.42 9.58 0.80
C LEU A 293 16.44 10.26 1.72
N GLU A 294 16.14 10.40 3.01
CA GLU A 294 16.97 11.14 3.97
C GLU A 294 17.19 10.32 5.25
N ASN A 295 18.42 10.31 5.75
CA ASN A 295 18.81 9.74 7.04
C ASN A 295 18.42 8.26 7.23
N LEU A 296 18.50 7.47 6.15
CA LEU A 296 18.21 6.03 6.19
C LEU A 296 19.39 5.26 6.79
N ALA A 297 19.10 4.39 7.75
CA ALA A 297 20.07 3.58 8.49
C ALA A 297 19.88 2.06 8.28
N GLY A 298 19.35 1.69 7.11
CA GLY A 298 19.23 0.32 6.64
C GLY A 298 20.35 -0.07 5.68
N ASP A 299 20.54 -1.38 5.54
CA ASP A 299 21.53 -2.02 4.69
C ASP A 299 20.90 -3.15 3.86
N GLU A 300 21.64 -3.62 2.85
CA GLU A 300 21.27 -4.72 1.96
C GLU A 300 19.89 -4.57 1.32
N VAL A 301 18.92 -5.37 1.78
CA VAL A 301 17.52 -5.30 1.31
C VAL A 301 16.81 -4.02 1.75
N ARG A 302 17.43 -3.23 2.63
CA ARG A 302 16.98 -1.95 3.19
C ARG A 302 17.92 -0.79 2.86
N SER A 303 18.76 -0.89 1.83
CA SER A 303 19.48 0.29 1.32
C SER A 303 18.52 1.38 0.83
N GLY A 304 19.07 2.55 0.48
CA GLY A 304 18.30 3.63 -0.15
C GLY A 304 17.62 3.17 -1.44
N ILE A 305 18.40 2.72 -2.43
CA ILE A 305 17.88 2.06 -3.64
C ILE A 305 18.67 0.78 -3.90
N THR A 306 17.98 -0.36 -3.83
CA THR A 306 18.58 -1.70 -4.01
C THR A 306 18.11 -2.34 -5.32
N PHE A 307 19.05 -2.83 -6.12
CA PHE A 307 18.79 -3.70 -7.28
C PHE A 307 19.16 -5.14 -6.92
N MET A 308 18.19 -6.05 -7.01
CA MET A 308 18.45 -7.47 -6.76
C MET A 308 19.04 -8.17 -8.00
N MET A 309 19.77 -9.25 -7.77
CA MET A 309 20.12 -10.21 -8.81
C MET A 309 18.94 -11.13 -9.14
N GLY A 310 18.83 -11.50 -10.42
CA GLY A 310 17.86 -12.47 -10.92
C GLY A 310 18.32 -13.92 -10.79
N LEU A 311 17.36 -14.81 -10.62
CA LEU A 311 17.53 -16.24 -10.86
C LEU A 311 17.37 -16.53 -12.35
N PRO A 312 18.27 -17.32 -12.96
CA PRO A 312 17.99 -17.97 -14.24
C PRO A 312 16.66 -18.74 -14.17
N ASP A 313 15.82 -18.62 -15.20
CA ASP A 313 14.51 -19.28 -15.30
C ASP A 313 13.65 -19.14 -14.04
N SER A 314 13.63 -17.91 -13.49
CA SER A 314 12.99 -17.60 -12.21
C SER A 314 11.53 -18.05 -12.16
N PRO A 315 11.12 -18.84 -11.14
CA PRO A 315 9.71 -19.13 -10.92
C PRO A 315 8.97 -17.86 -10.44
N LEU A 316 7.63 -17.88 -10.47
CA LEU A 316 6.82 -16.71 -10.07
C LEU A 316 7.06 -16.23 -8.62
N ASN A 317 7.49 -17.12 -7.74
CA ASN A 317 7.87 -16.80 -6.35
C ASN A 317 9.37 -16.51 -6.18
N GLY A 318 10.15 -16.54 -7.26
CA GLY A 318 11.59 -16.27 -7.30
C GLY A 318 11.94 -14.78 -7.41
N TYR A 319 13.16 -14.51 -7.87
CA TYR A 319 13.65 -13.17 -8.18
C TYR A 319 13.84 -13.05 -9.69
N PHE A 320 13.01 -12.24 -10.36
CA PHE A 320 13.22 -11.93 -11.76
C PHE A 320 14.39 -10.94 -11.89
N GLN A 321 15.20 -11.12 -12.94
CA GLN A 321 16.29 -10.20 -13.23
C GLN A 321 15.76 -8.77 -13.37
N VAL A 322 16.48 -7.81 -12.80
CA VAL A 322 16.16 -6.40 -13.01
C VAL A 322 16.52 -6.03 -14.46
N LYS A 323 15.53 -5.66 -15.26
CA LYS A 323 15.73 -5.25 -16.66
C LYS A 323 15.06 -3.94 -16.97
N ARG A 324 15.73 -3.08 -17.74
CA ARG A 324 15.14 -1.82 -18.26
C ARG A 324 14.58 -0.91 -17.16
N ALA A 325 15.10 -1.03 -15.94
CA ALA A 325 14.70 -0.15 -14.84
C ALA A 325 15.27 1.25 -15.08
N ARG A 326 14.43 2.27 -14.86
CA ARG A 326 14.79 3.68 -14.97
C ARG A 326 14.78 4.30 -13.58
N VAL A 327 15.95 4.68 -13.07
CA VAL A 327 16.12 5.32 -11.77
C VAL A 327 16.56 6.75 -11.98
N GLU A 328 15.63 7.69 -11.82
CA GLU A 328 15.76 9.03 -12.39
C GLU A 328 15.50 10.15 -11.39
N ASN A 329 16.41 11.12 -11.30
CA ASN A 329 16.21 12.35 -10.54
C ASN A 329 15.84 12.12 -9.06
N ASN A 330 16.24 10.99 -8.47
CA ASN A 330 16.06 10.74 -7.05
C ASN A 330 17.12 11.52 -6.26
N THR A 331 16.78 11.89 -5.03
CA THR A 331 17.67 12.59 -4.10
C THR A 331 17.87 11.72 -2.86
N LEU A 332 19.13 11.37 -2.57
CA LEU A 332 19.52 10.58 -1.42
C LEU A 332 20.45 11.42 -0.53
N VAL A 333 20.09 11.59 0.73
CA VAL A 333 20.78 12.42 1.72
C VAL A 333 21.10 11.56 2.93
N ASP A 334 22.37 11.53 3.33
CA ASP A 334 22.82 10.88 4.57
C ASP A 334 22.26 9.46 4.77
N CYS A 335 22.13 8.72 3.67
CA CYS A 335 21.80 7.30 3.69
C CYS A 335 23.09 6.51 3.95
N GLU A 336 23.07 5.57 4.91
CA GLU A 336 24.19 4.68 5.24
C GLU A 336 24.65 3.83 4.03
N GLN A 337 23.70 3.43 3.18
CA GLN A 337 23.97 2.74 1.93
C GLN A 337 23.05 3.32 0.83
N PRO A 338 23.51 4.34 0.06
CA PRO A 338 22.67 5.04 -0.90
C PRO A 338 22.19 4.14 -2.04
N PHE A 339 23.13 3.57 -2.80
CA PHE A 339 22.84 2.57 -3.83
C PHE A 339 23.50 1.24 -3.49
N LEU A 340 22.75 0.16 -3.66
CA LEU A 340 23.28 -1.20 -3.70
C LEU A 340 22.84 -1.85 -5.00
N ILE A 341 23.81 -2.28 -5.81
CA ILE A 341 23.55 -2.90 -7.12
C ILE A 341 24.01 -4.35 -7.12
N ALA A 342 23.15 -5.23 -7.64
CA ALA A 342 23.34 -6.67 -7.75
C ALA A 342 23.41 -7.39 -6.39
N LEU A 343 22.43 -7.15 -5.50
CA LEU A 343 22.28 -7.92 -4.27
C LEU A 343 21.81 -9.36 -4.57
N GLU A 344 22.55 -10.36 -4.11
CA GLU A 344 22.07 -11.75 -4.11
C GLU A 344 20.93 -11.93 -3.10
N GLY A 345 19.84 -12.57 -3.52
CA GLY A 345 18.75 -12.95 -2.63
C GLY A 345 19.12 -14.14 -1.75
N ASP A 346 18.88 -14.04 -0.45
CA ASP A 346 19.30 -14.98 0.60
C ASP A 346 18.34 -16.18 0.82
N LYS A 347 17.12 -16.14 0.26
CA LYS A 347 16.01 -17.06 0.60
C LYS A 347 15.23 -17.63 -0.59
N VAL A 348 15.92 -18.05 -1.65
CA VAL A 348 15.29 -18.74 -2.79
C VAL A 348 16.05 -20.02 -3.16
N PRO A 349 15.36 -21.07 -3.64
CA PRO A 349 16.03 -22.20 -4.28
C PRO A 349 16.77 -21.74 -5.54
N GLY A 350 18.06 -22.10 -5.63
CA GLY A 350 18.95 -21.70 -6.71
C GLY A 350 19.88 -20.53 -6.34
N LYS A 351 20.89 -20.30 -7.18
CA LYS A 351 21.83 -19.18 -7.01
C LYS A 351 21.43 -18.06 -7.97
N PRO A 352 21.06 -16.85 -7.48
CA PRO A 352 20.94 -15.69 -8.34
C PRO A 352 22.28 -15.41 -9.01
N THR A 353 22.28 -15.34 -10.34
CA THR A 353 23.52 -15.10 -11.14
C THR A 353 23.33 -14.01 -12.18
N GLN A 354 22.12 -13.47 -12.34
CA GLN A 354 21.81 -12.50 -13.38
C GLN A 354 21.85 -11.07 -12.81
N PRO A 355 22.88 -10.26 -13.13
CA PRO A 355 22.95 -8.86 -12.71
C PRO A 355 21.89 -8.00 -13.43
N PRO A 356 21.64 -6.76 -12.99
CA PRO A 356 20.79 -5.82 -13.72
C PRO A 356 21.26 -5.56 -15.15
N VAL A 357 20.33 -5.48 -16.11
CA VAL A 357 20.62 -5.23 -17.53
C VAL A 357 19.73 -4.15 -18.14
N ASP A 358 20.25 -3.44 -19.13
CA ASP A 358 19.60 -2.33 -19.84
C ASP A 358 19.01 -1.25 -18.91
N CYS A 359 19.58 -1.09 -17.72
CA CYS A 359 19.10 -0.14 -16.72
C CYS A 359 19.71 1.25 -16.95
N VAL A 360 18.97 2.29 -16.57
CA VAL A 360 19.43 3.68 -16.63
C VAL A 360 19.36 4.30 -15.25
N ILE A 361 20.49 4.83 -14.78
CA ILE A 361 20.58 5.65 -13.58
C ILE A 361 20.94 7.07 -14.02
N GLN A 362 19.96 7.98 -13.96
CA GLN A 362 20.08 9.31 -14.55
C GLN A 362 19.66 10.45 -13.62
N GLY A 363 20.45 11.53 -13.58
CA GLY A 363 20.09 12.77 -12.90
C GLY A 363 19.94 12.66 -11.38
N ASN A 364 20.37 11.54 -10.79
CA ASN A 364 20.23 11.32 -9.34
C ASN A 364 21.26 12.18 -8.59
N LYS A 365 20.88 12.63 -7.40
CA LYS A 365 21.71 13.41 -6.49
C LYS A 365 21.96 12.61 -5.23
N VAL A 366 23.23 12.43 -4.86
CA VAL A 366 23.61 11.80 -3.59
C VAL A 366 24.49 12.76 -2.81
N HIS A 367 24.11 13.01 -1.55
CA HIS A 367 24.95 13.67 -0.55
C HIS A 367 25.00 12.77 0.68
N SER A 368 26.02 11.92 0.79
CA SER A 368 26.23 11.00 1.92
C SER A 368 27.72 10.98 2.31
N PRO A 369 28.26 12.04 2.93
CA PRO A 369 29.70 12.20 3.21
C PRO A 369 30.35 11.06 4.00
N LYS A 370 29.55 10.24 4.71
CA LYS A 370 30.03 9.13 5.53
C LYS A 370 29.93 7.76 4.85
N ALA A 371 29.27 7.68 3.70
CA ALA A 371 28.96 6.41 3.04
C ALA A 371 29.70 6.23 1.72
N THR A 372 29.94 4.97 1.37
CA THR A 372 30.25 4.55 0.00
C THR A 372 28.99 4.73 -0.85
N VAL A 373 29.05 5.53 -1.92
CA VAL A 373 27.83 5.91 -2.66
C VAL A 373 27.22 4.75 -3.44
N ILE A 374 28.06 3.91 -4.06
CA ILE A 374 27.63 2.74 -4.83
C ILE A 374 28.29 1.49 -4.22
N ASP A 375 27.50 0.66 -3.53
CA ASP A 375 27.89 -0.71 -3.19
C ASP A 375 27.58 -1.62 -4.38
N ALA A 376 28.60 -1.93 -5.17
CA ALA A 376 28.49 -2.81 -6.33
C ALA A 376 28.92 -4.24 -5.98
N ARG A 377 27.96 -5.18 -6.01
CA ARG A 377 28.20 -6.60 -5.66
C ARG A 377 28.20 -7.54 -6.86
N GLY A 378 28.18 -6.98 -8.07
CA GLY A 378 28.15 -7.74 -9.32
C GLY A 378 28.50 -6.87 -10.53
N ASP A 379 28.32 -7.43 -11.72
CA ASP A 379 28.58 -6.71 -12.98
C ASP A 379 27.65 -5.51 -13.15
N LEU A 380 28.23 -4.39 -13.58
CA LEU A 380 27.55 -3.12 -13.83
C LEU A 380 27.48 -2.77 -15.32
N SER A 381 27.98 -3.62 -16.22
CA SER A 381 27.98 -3.38 -17.68
C SER A 381 26.58 -3.10 -18.24
N GLY A 382 25.55 -3.65 -17.60
CA GLY A 382 24.13 -3.43 -17.91
C GLY A 382 23.53 -2.13 -17.33
N VAL A 383 24.31 -1.27 -16.70
CA VAL A 383 23.85 -0.01 -16.08
C VAL A 383 24.46 1.18 -16.81
N LYS A 384 23.61 1.99 -17.44
CA LYS A 384 24.00 3.26 -18.06
C LYS A 384 23.85 4.41 -17.07
N TRP A 385 24.92 5.18 -16.89
CA TRP A 385 24.98 6.35 -16.02
C TRP A 385 24.89 7.65 -16.82
N GLN A 386 24.05 8.60 -16.41
CA GLN A 386 23.87 9.88 -17.11
C GLN A 386 23.60 11.01 -16.12
N ASP A 387 24.34 12.11 -16.21
CA ASP A 387 24.07 13.36 -15.47
C ASP A 387 23.89 13.23 -13.94
N ASN A 388 24.46 12.21 -13.31
CA ASN A 388 24.36 12.02 -11.87
C ASN A 388 25.33 12.94 -11.12
N GLN A 389 24.97 13.37 -9.91
CA GLN A 389 25.81 14.23 -9.05
C GLN A 389 25.96 13.56 -7.70
N PHE A 390 27.14 12.99 -7.44
CA PHE A 390 27.40 12.18 -6.26
C PHE A 390 28.51 12.77 -5.40
N TYR A 391 28.21 12.83 -4.10
CA TYR A 391 29.13 13.23 -3.06
C TYR A 391 29.02 12.26 -1.88
N GLY A 392 30.14 11.65 -1.50
CA GLY A 392 30.20 10.75 -0.36
C GLY A 392 31.63 10.47 0.09
N LYS A 393 31.81 9.51 0.99
CA LYS A 393 33.14 9.10 1.48
C LYS A 393 34.01 8.57 0.34
N GLU A 394 33.41 7.75 -0.51
CA GLU A 394 34.00 7.22 -1.73
C GLU A 394 32.89 6.87 -2.73
N LEU A 395 33.22 6.79 -4.01
CA LEU A 395 32.24 6.46 -5.05
C LEU A 395 31.82 4.98 -4.98
N GLY A 396 32.73 4.09 -4.61
CA GLY A 396 32.52 2.64 -4.53
C GLY A 396 32.71 1.88 -5.84
N ILE A 397 32.91 2.60 -6.95
CA ILE A 397 33.29 2.08 -8.27
C ILE A 397 34.39 2.97 -8.87
N PRO A 398 35.11 2.52 -9.91
CA PRO A 398 36.01 3.39 -10.67
C PRO A 398 35.29 4.64 -11.21
N THR A 399 36.03 5.71 -11.44
CA THR A 399 35.51 6.91 -12.11
C THR A 399 34.79 6.52 -13.40
N THR A 400 33.53 6.90 -13.52
CA THR A 400 32.61 6.44 -14.57
C THR A 400 31.96 7.65 -15.23
N GLU A 401 31.92 7.66 -16.56
CA GLU A 401 31.24 8.70 -17.34
C GLU A 401 29.75 8.81 -16.96
N GLY A 402 29.20 10.03 -16.96
CA GLY A 402 27.82 10.27 -16.52
C GLY A 402 27.63 10.36 -14.99
N ILE A 403 28.73 10.33 -14.21
CA ILE A 403 28.74 10.63 -12.78
C ILE A 403 29.69 11.81 -12.52
N ALA A 404 29.14 12.95 -12.13
CA ALA A 404 29.89 14.05 -11.54
C ALA A 404 30.19 13.71 -10.08
N TRP A 405 31.45 13.33 -9.80
CA TRP A 405 31.92 12.91 -8.47
C TRP A 405 32.59 14.06 -7.70
N GLY A 406 32.36 14.12 -6.39
CA GLY A 406 33.13 14.94 -5.45
C GLY A 406 32.65 16.39 -5.28
N LYS A 407 31.71 16.85 -6.09
CA LYS A 407 31.02 18.13 -5.88
C LYS A 407 29.68 17.90 -5.18
N GLU A 408 29.46 18.63 -4.10
CA GLU A 408 28.18 18.58 -3.40
C GLU A 408 27.01 19.03 -4.30
N PRO A 409 25.95 18.21 -4.44
CA PRO A 409 24.77 18.59 -5.20
C PRO A 409 23.93 19.62 -4.44
N VAL A 410 23.24 20.50 -5.16
CA VAL A 410 22.23 21.38 -4.57
C VAL A 410 20.96 20.57 -4.31
N ILE A 411 20.56 20.47 -3.04
CA ILE A 411 19.43 19.68 -2.57
C ILE A 411 18.35 20.59 -1.97
N LYS A 412 17.11 20.40 -2.43
CA LYS A 412 15.93 20.99 -1.81
C LYS A 412 15.35 19.97 -0.84
N LYS A 413 15.27 20.32 0.45
CA LYS A 413 14.64 19.47 1.45
C LYS A 413 13.15 19.29 1.16
N LEU A 414 12.65 18.08 1.42
CA LEU A 414 11.23 17.74 1.39
C LEU A 414 10.69 17.69 2.82
N THR A 415 9.44 18.09 3.01
CA THR A 415 8.73 17.95 4.30
C THR A 415 7.84 16.70 4.24
N PRO A 416 7.84 15.85 5.28
CA PRO A 416 6.94 14.70 5.34
C PRO A 416 5.47 15.13 5.43
N ILE A 417 4.57 14.31 4.89
CA ILE A 417 3.13 14.40 5.22
C ILE A 417 2.97 14.24 6.73
N LEU A 418 2.22 15.14 7.36
CA LEU A 418 1.93 15.09 8.79
C LEU A 418 0.73 14.18 9.09
N PRO A 419 0.62 13.62 10.31
CA PRO A 419 -0.58 12.89 10.72
C PRO A 419 -1.88 13.69 10.59
N SER A 420 -1.85 15.02 10.62
CA SER A 420 -3.03 15.87 10.40
C SER A 420 -3.46 15.96 8.93
N GLU A 421 -2.63 15.52 7.98
CA GLU A 421 -2.88 15.56 6.54
C GLU A 421 -3.30 14.20 5.97
N ALA A 422 -3.29 13.15 6.80
CA ALA A 422 -3.63 11.78 6.44
C ALA A 422 -4.46 11.10 7.55
N GLY A 423 -5.27 10.12 7.18
CA GLY A 423 -6.18 9.46 8.10
C GLY A 423 -7.52 10.19 8.29
N PRO A 424 -8.33 9.76 9.27
CA PRO A 424 -9.69 10.23 9.42
C PRO A 424 -9.73 11.67 9.91
N VAL A 425 -10.65 12.47 9.35
CA VAL A 425 -10.80 13.89 9.73
C VAL A 425 -11.17 14.12 11.21
N TRP A 426 -11.74 13.10 11.85
CA TRP A 426 -12.15 13.12 13.24
C TRP A 426 -11.07 12.59 14.20
N TRP A 427 -9.98 12.02 13.67
CA TRP A 427 -8.85 11.55 14.47
C TRP A 427 -7.83 12.67 14.63
N LYS A 428 -7.57 13.11 15.87
CA LYS A 428 -6.62 14.18 16.19
C LYS A 428 -5.57 13.74 17.20
#